data_AF-A0A1Z8RR82-F1
#
_entry.id   AF-A0A1Z8RR82-F1
#
_cell.length_a   1.000
_cell.length_b   1.000
_cell.length_c   1.000
_cell.angle_alpha   90.00
_cell.angle_beta   90.00
_cell.angle_gamma   90.00
#
_symmetry.space_group_name_H-M   'P 1'
#
loop_
_entity.id
_entity.type
_entity.pdbx_description
1 polymer ?
#
loop_
_entity_poly.entity_id
_entity_poly.type
_entity_poly.pdbx_seq_one_letter_code
_entity_poly.pdbx_strand_id
1 'polypeptide(L)'
;MQSYLSGRGGEHNVEDKSSEGFRSYLDNSTQSDQNEGSQALTSEDSADLQNDVIYEEEGCPKVEVSSIDGKPVSINIHLPDGRLLKLDCEY
;
A
#
# COMPACT_ATOMS: atom_id res chain seq x y z
N MET A 1 8.41 -1.13 40.56
CA MET A 1 7.50 -1.58 39.49
C MET A 1 7.78 -3.06 39.25
N GLN A 2 6.78 -3.92 39.45
CA GLN A 2 6.91 -5.38 39.27
C GLN A 2 6.86 -5.70 37.76
N SER A 3 7.78 -6.55 37.26
CA SER A 3 8.00 -6.84 35.83
C SER A 3 6.82 -7.60 35.18
N TYR A 4 6.42 -7.18 33.97
CA TYR A 4 5.39 -7.81 33.13
C TYR A 4 5.91 -8.92 32.19
N LEU A 5 7.15 -9.37 32.36
CA LEU A 5 7.76 -10.41 31.51
C LEU A 5 7.74 -11.77 32.21
N SER A 6 6.58 -12.40 32.24
CA SER A 6 6.48 -13.85 32.41
C SER A 6 5.48 -14.40 31.40
N GLY A 7 6.00 -14.82 30.26
CA GLY A 7 5.22 -15.33 29.14
C GLY A 7 6.11 -16.11 28.18
N ARG A 8 6.86 -17.08 28.69
CA ARG A 8 7.49 -18.13 27.88
C ARG A 8 7.16 -19.48 28.49
N GLY A 9 6.58 -20.37 27.67
CA GLY A 9 6.60 -21.81 27.89
C GLY A 9 5.26 -22.44 28.25
N GLY A 10 4.36 -22.54 27.28
CA GLY A 10 3.32 -23.57 27.28
C GLY A 10 3.60 -24.52 26.12
N GLU A 11 4.37 -25.58 26.35
CA GLU A 11 4.41 -26.70 25.40
C GLU A 11 3.02 -27.36 25.41
N HIS A 12 2.27 -27.20 24.32
CA HIS A 12 1.09 -28.01 24.07
C HIS A 12 1.45 -28.96 22.92
N ASN A 13 1.82 -30.18 23.33
CA ASN A 13 1.99 -31.31 22.44
C ASN A 13 0.59 -31.74 21.98
N VAL A 14 0.21 -31.32 20.76
CA VAL A 14 -1.00 -31.82 20.10
C VAL A 14 -0.56 -32.49 18.82
N GLU A 15 -0.70 -33.80 18.83
CA GLU A 15 -0.41 -34.70 17.73
C GLU A 15 -1.41 -34.48 16.57
N ASP A 16 -0.83 -34.04 15.46
CA ASP A 16 -1.19 -34.20 14.05
C ASP A 16 -2.64 -34.59 13.69
N LYS A 17 -3.34 -33.64 13.05
CA LYS A 17 -4.19 -33.87 11.88
C LYS A 17 -4.50 -32.54 11.19
N SER A 18 -4.38 -32.56 9.86
CA SER A 18 -4.55 -31.48 8.87
C SER A 18 -3.46 -30.40 8.87
N SER A 19 -2.42 -30.66 8.08
CA SER A 19 -1.42 -29.69 7.64
C SER A 19 -2.03 -28.66 6.66
N GLU A 20 -2.87 -27.76 7.16
CA GLU A 20 -3.03 -26.43 6.59
C GLU A 20 -2.23 -25.49 7.47
N GLY A 21 -0.91 -25.46 7.23
CA GLY A 21 0.02 -24.65 7.99
C GLY A 21 -0.39 -23.17 7.92
N PHE A 22 -0.30 -22.48 9.07
CA PHE A 22 -0.33 -21.03 9.12
C PHE A 22 0.68 -20.47 8.12
N ARG A 23 0.20 -19.90 7.00
CA ARG A 23 1.04 -19.25 6.01
C ARG A 23 1.34 -17.85 6.51
N SER A 24 2.63 -17.55 6.71
CA SER A 24 3.08 -16.19 7.01
C SER A 24 2.74 -15.29 5.83
N TYR A 25 2.26 -14.06 6.07
CA TYR A 25 1.98 -13.09 4.99
C TYR A 25 3.21 -12.77 4.13
N LEU A 26 4.42 -13.07 4.61
CA LEU A 26 5.67 -12.94 3.86
C LEU A 26 5.96 -14.14 2.93
N ASP A 27 5.29 -15.28 3.13
CA ASP A 27 5.47 -16.50 2.33
C ASP A 27 4.78 -16.38 0.96
N ASN A 28 3.80 -15.48 0.84
CA ASN A 28 3.04 -15.27 -0.40
C ASN A 28 3.79 -14.40 -1.44
N SER A 29 5.02 -13.97 -1.17
CA SER A 29 5.78 -13.07 -2.05
C SER A 29 6.43 -13.73 -3.26
N THR A 30 6.19 -15.04 -3.52
CA THR A 30 6.83 -15.76 -4.64
C THR A 30 5.86 -16.49 -5.58
N GLN A 31 4.55 -16.32 -5.44
CA GLN A 31 3.58 -16.90 -6.36
C GLN A 31 2.61 -15.87 -6.92
N SER A 32 2.90 -15.50 -8.17
CA SER A 32 1.97 -14.95 -9.16
C SER A 32 1.61 -13.48 -8.98
N ASP A 33 2.47 -12.63 -9.55
CA ASP A 33 2.06 -11.54 -10.43
C ASP A 33 1.07 -12.07 -11.49
N GLN A 34 -0.22 -12.11 -11.13
CA GLN A 34 -1.33 -12.09 -12.09
C GLN A 34 -2.33 -11.04 -11.63
N ASN A 35 -1.91 -9.80 -11.88
CA ASN A 35 -2.70 -8.66 -12.34
C ASN A 35 -4.11 -9.04 -12.84
N GLU A 36 -5.15 -8.60 -12.13
CA GLU A 36 -6.38 -8.04 -12.73
C GLU A 36 -6.95 -6.97 -11.77
N GLY A 37 -6.85 -5.70 -12.17
CA GLY A 37 -7.55 -4.59 -11.52
C GLY A 37 -6.79 -3.26 -11.40
N SER A 38 -5.51 -3.20 -11.74
CA SER A 38 -4.82 -1.91 -11.89
C SER A 38 -4.70 -1.64 -13.39
N GLN A 39 -5.63 -0.87 -13.96
CA GLN A 39 -5.35 -0.20 -15.23
C GLN A 39 -4.17 0.74 -14.99
N ALA A 40 -2.96 0.21 -15.16
CA ALA A 40 -1.77 1.02 -15.27
C ALA A 40 -2.00 1.95 -16.46
N LEU A 41 -2.02 3.26 -16.19
CA LEU A 41 -2.07 4.33 -17.19
C LEU A 41 -1.07 3.95 -18.29
N THR A 42 -1.59 3.61 -19.48
CA THR A 42 -0.76 3.27 -20.62
C THR A 42 0.17 4.44 -20.95
N SER A 43 1.38 4.17 -21.44
CA SER A 43 2.40 5.22 -21.68
C SER A 43 1.94 6.34 -22.64
N GLU A 44 0.84 6.15 -23.37
CA GLU A 44 0.20 7.17 -24.20
C GLU A 44 -0.58 8.22 -23.38
N ASP A 45 -1.09 7.82 -22.21
CA ASP A 45 -1.88 8.66 -21.30
C ASP A 45 -1.01 9.58 -20.43
N SER A 46 0.31 9.34 -20.44
CA SER A 46 1.29 10.18 -19.76
C SER A 46 1.51 11.54 -20.46
N ALA A 47 1.13 11.66 -21.73
CA ALA A 47 1.36 12.86 -22.53
C ALA A 47 0.41 14.02 -22.19
N ASP A 48 -0.81 13.71 -21.72
CA ASP A 48 -1.86 14.69 -21.37
C ASP A 48 -2.10 14.78 -19.85
N LEU A 49 -1.19 14.21 -19.06
CA LEU A 49 -1.32 14.14 -17.61
C LEU A 49 -0.91 15.48 -16.98
N GLN A 50 -1.91 16.25 -16.54
CA GLN A 50 -1.71 17.52 -15.86
C GLN A 50 -1.60 17.29 -14.34
N ASN A 51 -0.51 17.77 -13.73
CA ASN A 51 -0.30 17.71 -12.28
C ASN A 51 -0.49 19.09 -11.65
N ASP A 52 -1.43 19.20 -10.72
CA ASP A 52 -1.71 20.43 -9.98
C ASP A 52 -1.46 20.20 -8.48
N VAL A 53 -0.67 21.09 -7.85
CA VAL A 53 -0.45 21.08 -6.40
C VAL A 53 -1.66 21.74 -5.72
N ILE A 54 -2.39 20.99 -4.92
CA ILE A 54 -3.58 21.50 -4.22
C ILE A 54 -3.30 21.89 -2.76
N TYR A 55 -2.20 21.39 -2.20
CA TYR A 55 -1.77 21.74 -0.84
C TYR A 55 -0.27 21.56 -0.67
N GLU A 56 0.38 22.57 -0.11
CA GLU A 56 1.82 22.60 0.20
C GLU A 56 2.07 23.52 1.39
N GLU A 57 2.58 22.96 2.48
CA GLU A 57 2.93 23.69 3.71
C GLU A 57 4.11 23.01 4.40
N GLU A 58 5.00 23.78 5.03
CA GLU A 58 6.16 23.23 5.73
C GLU A 58 5.74 22.32 6.89
N GLY A 59 6.29 21.10 6.92
CA GLY A 59 5.98 20.11 7.97
C GLY A 59 4.67 19.35 7.76
N CYS A 60 3.92 19.63 6.70
CA CYS A 60 2.71 18.91 6.33
C CYS A 60 2.92 18.09 5.03
N PRO A 61 2.12 17.03 4.80
CA PRO A 61 2.17 16.29 3.55
C PRO A 61 1.81 17.18 2.35
N LYS A 62 2.61 17.14 1.28
CA LYS A 62 2.28 17.81 0.02
C LYS A 62 1.28 16.99 -0.76
N VAL A 63 0.25 17.63 -1.32
CA VAL A 63 -0.81 16.95 -2.08
C VAL A 63 -0.88 17.49 -3.50
N GLU A 64 -0.83 16.56 -4.46
CA GLU A 64 -0.89 16.81 -5.90
C GLU A 64 -2.03 16.00 -6.51
N VAL A 65 -2.68 16.56 -7.51
CA VAL A 65 -3.73 15.88 -8.27
C VAL A 65 -3.27 15.75 -9.71
N SER A 66 -3.26 14.51 -10.20
CA SER A 66 -3.06 14.18 -11.61
C SER A 66 -4.42 14.13 -12.28
N SER A 67 -4.58 14.89 -13.37
CA SER A 67 -5.81 14.95 -14.16
C SER A 67 -5.54 14.72 -15.63
N ILE A 68 -6.51 14.13 -16.33
CA ILE A 68 -6.52 13.97 -17.79
C ILE A 68 -7.85 14.53 -18.29
N ASP A 69 -7.81 15.42 -19.29
CA ASP A 69 -9.00 16.12 -19.82
C ASP A 69 -9.85 16.81 -18.73
N GLY A 70 -9.21 17.34 -17.69
CA GLY A 70 -9.87 18.00 -16.55
C GLY A 70 -10.58 17.04 -15.58
N LYS A 71 -10.42 15.72 -15.73
CA LYS A 71 -10.89 14.71 -14.79
C LYS A 71 -9.74 14.21 -13.93
N PRO A 72 -9.87 14.19 -12.59
CA PRO A 72 -8.79 13.73 -11.73
C PRO A 72 -8.68 12.21 -11.80
N VAL A 73 -7.52 11.71 -12.21
CA VAL A 73 -7.24 10.28 -12.35
C VAL A 73 -6.45 9.71 -11.17
N SER A 74 -5.70 10.55 -10.46
CA SER A 74 -4.93 10.14 -9.29
C SER A 74 -4.69 11.29 -8.34
N ILE A 75 -4.63 11.00 -7.04
CA ILE A 75 -4.19 11.94 -6.00
C ILE A 75 -2.88 11.40 -5.41
N ASN A 76 -1.84 12.22 -5.44
CA ASN A 76 -0.50 11.90 -4.92
C ASN A 76 -0.26 12.68 -3.62
N ILE A 77 0.00 11.97 -2.52
CA ILE A 77 0.29 12.55 -1.22
C ILE A 77 1.73 12.21 -0.85
N HIS A 78 2.58 13.24 -0.80
CA HIS A 78 3.99 13.13 -0.39
C HIS A 78 4.07 13.30 1.12
N LEU A 79 4.44 12.22 1.82
CA LEU A 79 4.64 12.24 3.26
C LEU A 79 6.03 12.81 3.60
N PRO A 80 6.20 13.42 4.78
CA PRO A 80 7.48 14.01 5.21
C PRO A 80 8.59 12.99 5.43
N ASP A 81 8.26 11.69 5.52
CA ASP A 81 9.22 10.59 5.63
C ASP A 81 9.71 10.07 4.26
N GLY A 82 9.29 10.72 3.17
CA GLY A 82 9.65 10.37 1.80
C GLY A 82 8.77 9.30 1.17
N ARG A 83 7.75 8.80 1.87
CA ARG A 83 6.76 7.89 1.28
C ARG A 83 5.77 8.66 0.40
N LEU A 84 5.29 7.99 -0.63
CA LEU A 84 4.26 8.50 -1.55
C LEU A 84 3.02 7.62 -1.43
N LEU A 85 1.87 8.22 -1.14
CA LEU A 85 0.58 7.56 -1.30
C LEU A 85 -0.01 7.98 -2.65
N LYS A 86 -0.30 6.99 -3.49
CA LYS A 86 -1.02 7.17 -4.73
C LYS A 86 -2.43 6.62 -4.56
N LEU A 87 -3.43 7.46 -4.82
CA LEU A 87 -4.84 7.10 -4.79
C LEU A 87 -5.37 7.20 -6.21
N ASP A 88 -5.58 6.06 -6.85
CA ASP A 88 -6.18 6.02 -8.18
C ASP A 88 -7.70 6.28 -8.07
N CYS A 89 -8.22 7.15 -8.94
CA CYS A 89 -9.64 7.49 -8.98
C CYS A 89 -10.34 6.61 -10.03
N GLU A 90 -11.21 5.71 -9.58
CA GLU A 90 -12.08 4.90 -10.45
C GLU A 90 -13.51 5.47 -10.42
N TYR A 91 -14.15 5.61 -11.59
CA TYR A 91 -15.44 6.29 -11.79
C TYR A 91 -16.50 5.38 -12.38
#